data_AF-A0A0Q8E688-F1
#
_entry.id   AF-A0A0Q8E688-F1
#
_cell.length_a   1.000
_cell.length_b   1.000
_cell.length_c   1.000
_cell.angle_alpha   90.00
_cell.angle_beta   90.00
_cell.angle_gamma   90.00
#
_symmetry.space_group_name_H-M   'P 1'
#
loop_
_entity.id
_entity.type
_entity.pdbx_description
1 polymer ?
#
loop_
_entity_poly.entity_id
_entity_poly.type
_entity_poly.pdbx_seq_one_letter_code
_entity_poly.pdbx_strand_id
1 'polypeptide(L)'
;MTRFTLATEPVDVATLRDTLKHSGAGGFCSFEGWVRNNNEGREVSGLAYEAYAELAISEGERVVDEAVARYGVLAAHCVHRVGDLRIGDLAVWIGVSAAHRDEAFRACRYIIDEIKHRLPIWKKEHYIEGDTAWVACTHAAHIEADDHPDGHSHESHIHAPSTFTPDYSRQTRLRDVGDTGQAKLAAARVLVIGAGGLGCPVISYLAGAGVGTLGIVDDDVLEASNLHRQVMYDARDIGQRKVGLAARRVAALNPAVKVQTFAEPLRADTIADVFAQFDLVVECTDDLGSRYLANDAAVLTGTPLILASVYQYEGQLQVVSALPGHACLRCLWPEPPSPALAGSCAETGVLGPVPGVLGTLQAMEALKLLLGLPGAGDSSLQLVDLLEGTRQRLPVDVASGCVLHGGCTVVAQRALDAAMVDIDRRFDDLADVVARGFVVVDVRDADEIDASPLPVASLCIPASEIATCPLGPFHGDVLLVCASGKRSHHAARQLRQRGVEAYSLVGGLNALRYSAVCA
;
A
#
# COMPACT_ATOMS: atom_id res chain seq x y z
N MET A 1 10.99 33.45 32.45
CA MET A 1 9.51 33.56 32.51
C MET A 1 8.98 32.80 31.33
N THR A 2 7.99 31.93 31.54
CA THR A 2 7.31 31.22 30.45
C THR A 2 6.68 32.25 29.52
N ARG A 3 6.99 32.17 28.23
CA ARG A 3 6.51 33.15 27.22
C ARG A 3 5.28 32.66 26.45
N PHE A 4 4.93 31.39 26.63
CA PHE A 4 3.70 30.81 26.13
C PHE A 4 2.98 30.06 27.26
N THR A 5 1.66 30.17 27.33
CA THR A 5 0.84 29.42 28.31
C THR A 5 -0.48 28.95 27.70
N LEU A 6 -0.99 27.84 28.26
CA LEU A 6 -2.36 27.38 28.02
C LEU A 6 -3.24 27.77 29.20
N ALA A 7 -4.47 28.23 28.92
CA ALA A 7 -5.44 28.62 29.93
C ALA A 7 -6.78 27.91 29.72
N THR A 8 -7.40 27.42 30.79
CA THR A 8 -8.79 26.92 30.74
C THR A 8 -9.80 28.03 31.04
N GLU A 9 -9.41 28.97 31.90
CA GLU A 9 -10.22 30.11 32.32
C GLU A 9 -10.08 31.33 31.38
N PRO A 10 -11.01 32.30 31.43
CA PRO A 10 -10.89 33.56 30.71
C PRO A 10 -9.58 34.30 31.03
N VAL A 11 -8.96 34.87 30.00
CA VAL A 11 -7.66 35.51 30.09
C VAL A 11 -7.80 36.95 30.58
N ASP A 12 -7.10 37.30 31.67
CA ASP A 12 -6.97 38.69 32.14
C ASP A 12 -5.91 39.44 31.32
N VAL A 13 -6.36 40.03 30.22
CA VAL A 13 -5.53 40.80 29.30
C VAL A 13 -4.88 42.01 29.97
N ALA A 14 -5.54 42.65 30.95
CA ALA A 14 -5.00 43.84 31.59
C ALA A 14 -3.75 43.50 32.40
N THR A 15 -3.83 42.42 33.18
CA THR A 15 -2.69 41.89 33.95
C THR A 15 -1.56 41.46 33.02
N LEU A 16 -1.85 40.70 31.96
CA LEU A 16 -0.83 40.25 31.01
C LEU A 16 -0.14 41.42 30.30
N ARG A 17 -0.90 42.41 29.83
CA ARG A 17 -0.35 43.63 29.21
C ARG A 17 0.58 44.37 30.18
N ASP A 18 0.22 44.45 31.46
CA ASP A 18 1.05 45.14 32.45
C ASP A 18 2.40 44.43 32.66
N THR A 19 2.47 43.10 32.54
CA THR A 19 3.74 42.36 32.58
C THR A 19 4.67 42.65 31.40
N LEU A 20 4.13 43.16 30.28
CA LEU A 20 4.89 43.48 29.09
C LEU A 20 5.33 44.95 29.03
N LYS A 21 4.95 45.78 29.99
CA LYS A 21 5.41 47.18 30.07
C LYS A 21 6.93 47.21 30.26
N HIS A 22 7.62 47.91 29.37
CA HIS A 22 9.07 48.05 29.39
C HIS A 22 9.46 49.50 29.17
N SER A 23 10.39 50.04 29.96
CA SER A 23 10.79 51.46 29.89
C SER A 23 11.43 51.84 28.56
N GLY A 24 12.04 50.88 27.86
CA GLY A 24 12.58 51.04 26.51
C GLY A 24 11.58 50.80 25.36
N ALA A 25 10.32 50.48 25.64
CA ALA A 25 9.34 50.21 24.60
C ALA A 25 8.74 51.50 24.04
N GLY A 26 8.94 51.75 22.74
CA GLY A 26 8.25 52.81 21.98
C GLY A 26 7.05 52.29 21.19
N GLY A 27 6.81 50.97 21.18
CA GLY A 27 5.66 50.33 20.56
C GLY A 27 5.16 49.12 21.34
N PHE A 28 3.84 48.98 21.44
CA PHE A 28 3.16 47.79 21.95
C PHE A 28 2.11 47.36 20.92
N CYS A 29 2.07 46.08 20.60
CA CYS A 29 1.08 45.48 19.73
C CYS A 29 0.45 44.27 20.44
N SER A 30 -0.87 44.13 20.34
CA SER A 30 -1.56 42.92 20.78
C SER A 30 -2.47 42.39 19.70
N PHE A 31 -2.60 41.06 19.63
CA PHE A 31 -3.57 40.36 18.81
C PHE A 31 -4.51 39.57 19.70
N GLU A 32 -5.80 39.60 19.33
CA GLU A 32 -6.85 38.84 19.98
C GLU A 32 -7.63 38.03 18.95
N GLY A 33 -7.63 36.70 19.11
CA GLY A 33 -8.48 35.81 18.32
C GLY A 33 -9.74 35.49 19.10
N TRP A 34 -10.91 35.91 18.60
CA TRP A 34 -12.21 35.69 19.25
C TRP A 34 -13.02 34.61 18.54
N VAL A 35 -13.85 33.89 19.30
CA VAL A 35 -14.83 32.95 18.75
C VAL A 35 -15.95 33.71 18.03
N ARG A 36 -16.21 33.37 16.77
CA ARG A 36 -17.25 33.98 15.94
C ARG A 36 -18.41 33.01 15.72
N ASN A 37 -19.56 33.54 15.32
CA ASN A 37 -20.80 32.78 15.10
C ASN A 37 -20.90 32.09 13.73
N ASN A 38 -19.89 32.22 12.86
CA ASN A 38 -19.89 31.63 11.52
C ASN A 38 -18.48 31.12 11.17
N ASN A 39 -18.40 29.92 10.62
CA ASN A 39 -17.21 29.39 9.95
C ASN A 39 -17.63 28.76 8.61
N GLU A 40 -16.99 29.18 7.51
CA GLU A 40 -17.23 28.69 6.14
C GLU A 40 -18.71 28.66 5.69
N GLY A 41 -19.55 29.54 6.23
CA GLY A 41 -20.97 29.65 5.85
C GLY A 41 -21.93 28.85 6.74
N ARG A 42 -21.46 28.21 7.82
CA ARG A 42 -22.29 27.48 8.79
C ARG A 42 -22.34 28.20 10.14
N GLU A 43 -23.52 28.24 10.77
CA GLU A 43 -23.71 28.79 12.11
C GLU A 43 -23.15 27.85 13.18
N VAL A 44 -22.30 28.38 14.07
CA VAL A 44 -21.62 27.62 15.14
C VAL A 44 -22.06 28.18 16.49
N SER A 45 -22.42 27.30 17.44
CA SER A 45 -22.89 27.66 18.78
C SER A 45 -21.78 27.84 19.83
N GLY A 46 -20.59 27.29 19.55
CA GLY A 46 -19.42 27.35 20.42
C GLY A 46 -18.28 26.50 19.88
N LEU A 47 -17.11 26.58 20.51
CA LEU A 47 -15.88 25.87 20.13
C LEU A 47 -15.29 25.14 21.32
N ALA A 48 -14.78 23.93 21.12
CA ALA A 48 -13.93 23.26 22.09
C ALA A 48 -12.50 23.16 21.54
N TYR A 49 -11.52 23.62 22.30
CA TYR A 49 -10.11 23.49 21.96
C TYR A 49 -9.46 22.38 22.79
N GLU A 50 -8.85 21.41 22.13
CA GLU A 50 -8.04 20.38 22.76
C GLU A 50 -6.56 20.55 22.39
N ALA A 51 -5.66 20.29 23.33
CA ALA A 51 -4.23 20.44 23.12
C ALA A 51 -3.45 19.33 23.80
N TYR A 52 -2.36 18.89 23.17
CA TYR A 52 -1.35 18.11 23.87
C TYR A 52 -0.47 19.08 24.67
N ALA A 53 -0.83 19.30 25.94
CA ALA A 53 -0.36 20.43 26.72
C ALA A 53 1.17 20.59 26.77
N GLU A 54 1.91 19.52 27.03
CA GLU A 54 3.39 19.59 27.15
C GLU A 54 4.06 20.00 25.84
N LEU A 55 3.62 19.43 24.71
CA LEU A 55 4.17 19.74 23.39
C LEU A 55 3.74 21.13 22.91
N ALA A 56 2.48 21.50 23.13
CA ALA A 56 1.97 22.82 22.78
C ALA A 56 2.68 23.93 23.56
N ILE A 57 2.97 23.71 24.85
CA ILE A 57 3.74 24.66 25.67
C ILE A 57 5.18 24.75 25.15
N SER A 58 5.87 23.61 24.97
CA SER A 58 7.25 23.60 24.51
C SER A 58 7.43 24.25 23.13
N GLU A 59 6.54 23.94 22.18
CA GLU A 59 6.61 24.49 20.82
C GLU A 59 6.15 25.96 20.77
N GLY A 60 5.15 26.33 21.57
CA GLY A 60 4.71 27.72 21.74
C GLY A 60 5.80 28.61 22.31
N GLU A 61 6.55 28.14 23.30
CA GLU A 61 7.72 28.85 23.81
C GLU A 61 8.77 29.06 22.73
N ARG A 62 9.05 28.02 21.91
CA ARG A 62 9.98 28.10 20.79
C ARG A 62 9.55 29.14 19.76
N VAL A 63 8.27 29.21 19.40
CA VAL A 63 7.73 30.22 18.48
C VAL A 63 7.92 31.64 19.03
N VAL A 64 7.62 31.87 20.30
CA VAL A 64 7.75 33.21 20.90
C VAL A 64 9.22 33.60 21.04
N ASP A 65 10.10 32.67 21.40
CA ASP A 65 11.54 32.91 21.47
C ASP A 65 12.15 33.24 20.11
N GLU A 66 11.73 32.52 19.06
CA GLU A 66 12.10 32.84 17.68
C GLU A 66 11.64 34.24 17.28
N ALA A 67 10.42 34.66 17.64
CA ALA A 67 9.91 36.00 17.37
C ALA A 67 10.74 37.08 18.08
N VAL A 68 11.08 36.84 19.35
CA VAL A 68 11.93 37.73 20.17
C VAL A 68 13.30 37.90 19.53
N ALA A 69 13.94 36.79 19.16
CA ALA A 69 15.26 36.81 18.54
C ALA A 69 15.25 37.44 17.13
N ARG A 70 14.23 37.11 16.33
CA ARG A 70 14.13 37.52 14.91
C ARG A 70 13.85 39.02 14.75
N TYR A 71 13.01 39.58 15.61
CA TYR A 71 12.56 40.98 15.48
C TYR A 71 13.14 41.90 16.55
N GLY A 72 13.98 41.39 17.46
CA GLY A 72 14.63 42.19 18.50
C GLY A 72 13.65 42.84 19.48
N VAL A 73 12.50 42.22 19.72
CA VAL A 73 11.47 42.77 20.60
C VAL A 73 11.84 42.58 22.08
N LEU A 74 11.39 43.51 22.93
CA LEU A 74 11.81 43.62 24.33
C LEU A 74 11.09 42.61 25.22
N ALA A 75 9.81 42.37 24.94
CA ALA A 75 9.01 41.39 25.64
C ALA A 75 7.90 40.86 24.73
N ALA A 76 7.57 39.58 24.85
CA ALA A 76 6.45 38.96 24.17
C ALA A 76 5.85 37.87 25.05
N HIS A 77 4.53 37.74 25.02
CA HIS A 77 3.81 36.66 25.69
C HIS A 77 2.59 36.24 24.86
N CYS A 78 2.32 34.94 24.83
CA CYS A 78 1.14 34.39 24.18
C CYS A 78 0.38 33.45 25.13
N VAL A 79 -0.93 33.57 25.13
CA VAL A 79 -1.83 32.68 25.86
C VAL A 79 -2.84 32.10 24.87
N HIS A 80 -2.97 30.77 24.84
CA HIS A 80 -4.02 30.09 24.10
C HIS A 80 -5.00 29.41 25.06
N ARG A 81 -6.30 29.64 24.88
CA ARG A 81 -7.32 28.96 25.68
C ARG A 81 -7.60 27.55 25.16
N VAL A 82 -7.86 26.65 26.09
CA VAL A 82 -8.28 25.25 25.84
C VAL A 82 -9.57 24.96 26.62
N GLY A 83 -10.32 23.94 26.21
CA GLY A 83 -11.66 23.64 26.72
C GLY A 83 -12.76 24.34 25.91
N ASP A 84 -13.96 24.42 26.49
CA ASP A 84 -15.14 24.98 25.86
C ASP A 84 -15.16 26.52 25.90
N LEU A 85 -15.36 27.14 24.74
CA LEU A 85 -15.44 28.59 24.53
C LEU A 85 -16.75 28.96 23.83
N ARG A 86 -17.37 30.03 24.30
CA ARG A 86 -18.61 30.59 23.74
C ARG A 86 -18.31 31.61 22.65
N ILE A 87 -19.30 31.89 21.81
CA ILE A 87 -19.22 33.00 20.85
C ILE A 87 -18.89 34.30 21.59
N GLY A 88 -17.88 35.03 21.10
CA GLY A 88 -17.35 36.24 21.73
C GLY A 88 -16.20 36.00 22.71
N ASP A 89 -15.93 34.75 23.11
CA ASP A 89 -14.81 34.46 23.99
C ASP A 89 -13.46 34.68 23.28
N LEU A 90 -12.50 35.19 24.03
CA LEU A 90 -11.10 35.32 23.62
C LEU A 90 -10.44 33.93 23.60
N ALA A 91 -10.09 33.41 22.43
CA ALA A 91 -9.45 32.11 22.26
C ALA A 91 -7.92 32.17 22.32
N VAL A 92 -7.32 33.24 21.78
CA VAL A 92 -5.87 33.43 21.78
C VAL A 92 -5.54 34.89 21.98
N TRP A 93 -4.57 35.16 22.84
CA TRP A 93 -4.03 36.50 23.07
C TRP A 93 -2.53 36.49 22.86
N ILE A 94 -2.02 37.51 22.17
CA ILE A 94 -0.59 37.74 21.98
C ILE A 94 -0.32 39.20 22.33
N GLY A 95 0.70 39.46 23.12
CA GLY A 95 1.20 40.81 23.40
C GLY A 95 2.68 40.90 23.11
N VAL A 96 3.10 41.99 22.46
CA VAL A 96 4.51 42.26 22.11
C VAL A 96 4.86 43.72 22.39
N SER A 97 5.96 43.94 23.11
CA SER A 97 6.58 45.24 23.36
C SER A 97 7.92 45.35 22.64
N ALA A 98 8.13 46.43 21.91
CA ALA A 98 9.35 46.67 21.14
C ALA A 98 9.78 48.15 21.19
N ALA A 99 11.03 48.43 20.81
CA ALA A 99 11.56 49.79 20.76
C ALA A 99 10.80 50.65 19.72
N HIS A 100 10.42 50.07 18.58
CA HIS A 100 9.58 50.72 17.58
C HIS A 100 8.35 49.87 17.21
N ARG A 101 7.36 50.51 16.60
CA ARG A 101 6.05 49.90 16.33
C ARG A 101 6.11 48.79 15.26
N ASP A 102 7.02 48.87 14.30
CA ASP A 102 7.08 47.94 13.17
C ASP A 102 7.45 46.52 13.64
N GLU A 103 8.47 46.42 14.48
CA GLU A 103 8.92 45.18 15.08
C GLU A 103 7.84 44.56 15.96
N ALA A 104 7.09 45.38 16.71
CA ALA A 104 5.96 44.91 17.50
C ALA A 104 4.87 44.27 16.62
N PHE A 105 4.49 44.89 15.49
CA PHE A 105 3.52 44.32 14.55
C PHE A 105 4.02 43.04 13.89
N ARG A 106 5.27 43.04 13.40
CA ARG A 106 5.85 41.90 12.68
C ARG A 106 6.01 40.68 13.59
N ALA A 107 6.47 40.88 14.82
CA ALA A 107 6.56 39.80 15.81
C ALA A 107 5.18 39.28 16.22
N CYS A 108 4.19 40.16 16.45
CA CYS A 108 2.84 39.75 16.80
C CYS A 108 2.17 38.92 15.69
N ARG A 109 2.32 39.34 14.42
CA ARG A 109 1.86 38.60 13.23
C ARG A 109 2.56 37.25 13.11
N TYR A 110 3.89 37.21 13.24
CA TYR A 110 4.66 35.97 13.18
C TYR A 110 4.19 34.95 14.22
N ILE A 111 3.99 35.39 15.47
CA ILE A 111 3.57 34.49 16.55
C ILE A 111 2.20 33.85 16.24
N ILE A 112 1.20 34.61 15.77
CA ILE A 112 -0.12 34.02 15.45
C ILE A 112 -0.07 33.07 14.27
N ASP A 113 0.69 33.42 13.22
CA ASP A 113 0.78 32.61 12.01
C ASP A 113 1.51 31.28 12.30
N GLU A 114 2.62 31.34 13.05
CA GLU A 114 3.37 30.15 13.45
C GLU A 114 2.63 29.29 14.48
N ILE A 115 1.89 29.89 15.42
CA ILE A 115 1.08 29.12 16.37
C ILE A 115 0.03 28.29 15.65
N LYS A 116 -0.68 28.91 14.68
CA LYS A 116 -1.66 28.20 13.86
C LYS A 116 -1.05 27.07 13.03
N HIS A 117 0.22 27.19 12.66
CA HIS A 117 0.91 26.22 11.81
C HIS A 117 1.58 25.09 12.61
N ARG A 118 2.14 25.38 13.79
CA ARG A 118 3.05 24.48 14.50
C ARG A 118 2.51 23.87 15.77
N LEU A 119 1.53 24.49 16.42
CA LEU A 119 1.05 23.98 17.70
C LEU A 119 0.02 22.86 17.51
N PRO A 120 0.14 21.75 18.26
CA PRO A 120 -0.83 20.66 18.27
C PRO A 120 -2.06 21.05 19.11
N ILE A 121 -2.81 22.05 18.61
CA ILE A 121 -4.08 22.51 19.19
C ILE A 121 -5.17 22.31 18.14
N TRP A 122 -6.17 21.51 18.47
CA TRP A 122 -7.28 21.15 17.59
C TRP A 122 -8.56 21.85 18.02
N LYS A 123 -9.38 22.22 17.02
CA LYS A 123 -10.67 22.88 17.22
C LYS A 123 -11.79 21.89 16.88
N LYS A 124 -12.69 21.66 17.83
CA LYS A 124 -13.94 20.93 17.63
C LYS A 124 -15.08 21.93 17.61
N GLU A 125 -15.87 21.92 16.55
CA GLU A 125 -16.99 22.86 16.37
C GLU A 125 -18.32 22.21 16.80
N HIS A 126 -19.16 22.97 17.51
CA HIS A 126 -20.51 22.56 17.88
C HIS A 126 -21.54 23.28 17.00
N TYR A 127 -22.07 22.60 15.99
CA TYR A 127 -23.12 23.16 15.11
C TYR A 127 -24.50 23.07 15.78
N ILE A 128 -25.37 24.01 15.45
CA ILE A 128 -26.74 24.11 16.00
C ILE A 128 -27.60 22.88 15.64
N GLU A 129 -27.27 22.17 14.55
CA GLU A 129 -28.00 21.00 14.04
C GLU A 129 -27.61 19.67 14.74
N GLY A 130 -26.68 19.68 15.70
CA GLY A 130 -26.34 18.51 16.53
C GLY A 130 -25.14 17.68 16.06
N ASP A 131 -24.59 17.96 14.87
CA ASP A 131 -23.35 17.35 14.39
C ASP A 131 -22.11 18.03 15.01
N THR A 132 -21.08 17.25 15.36
CA THR A 132 -19.77 17.77 15.77
C THR A 132 -18.71 17.39 14.73
N ALA A 133 -17.96 18.36 14.22
CA ALA A 133 -16.85 18.11 13.30
C ALA A 133 -15.52 18.47 13.95
N TRP A 134 -14.52 17.60 13.76
CA TRP A 134 -13.14 17.90 14.08
C TRP A 134 -12.52 18.67 12.92
N VAL A 135 -12.09 19.89 13.18
CA VAL A 135 -11.41 20.72 12.18
C VAL A 135 -9.94 20.78 12.60
N ALA A 136 -9.07 20.17 11.80
CA ALA A 136 -7.64 20.43 11.91
C ALA A 136 -7.38 21.89 11.51
N CYS A 137 -6.54 22.60 12.26
CA CYS A 137 -6.10 23.95 11.90
C CYS A 137 -5.18 23.91 10.67
N THR A 138 -5.73 23.62 9.49
CA THR A 138 -5.03 23.75 8.21
C THR A 138 -6.01 24.16 7.12
N HIS A 139 -5.66 25.26 6.44
CA HIS A 139 -6.26 25.89 5.25
C HIS A 139 -7.26 27.03 5.48
N ALA A 140 -6.74 28.25 5.35
CA ALA A 140 -7.34 29.26 4.48
C ALA A 140 -6.22 29.84 3.62
N ALA A 141 -6.24 29.52 2.32
CA ALA A 141 -5.29 30.03 1.35
C ALA A 141 -5.55 31.52 1.11
N HIS A 142 -4.52 32.35 1.25
CA HIS A 142 -4.45 33.62 0.53
C HIS A 142 -3.39 33.50 -0.56
N ILE A 143 -3.88 33.54 -1.80
CA ILE A 143 -3.12 33.86 -3.00
C ILE A 143 -2.90 35.38 -2.95
N GLU A 144 -1.66 35.83 -2.83
CA GLU A 144 -1.25 37.14 -3.34
C GLU A 144 0.06 36.99 -4.10
N ALA A 145 -0.02 37.38 -5.37
CA ALA A 145 1.10 37.67 -6.23
C ALA A 145 1.71 39.00 -5.82
N ASP A 146 3.03 39.12 -5.91
CA ASP A 146 3.67 40.41 -6.16
C ASP A 146 4.94 40.21 -6.99
N ASP A 147 4.88 40.84 -8.16
CA ASP A 147 6.00 41.24 -9.01
C ASP A 147 6.96 42.13 -8.22
N HIS A 148 8.27 41.94 -8.40
CA HIS A 148 9.12 43.02 -8.91
C HIS A 148 10.50 42.48 -9.36
N PRO A 149 11.11 43.09 -10.39
CA PRO A 149 12.29 42.57 -11.08
C PRO A 149 13.56 43.16 -10.48
N ASP A 150 14.57 42.32 -10.23
CA ASP A 150 15.95 42.79 -10.16
C ASP A 150 16.86 41.80 -10.89
N GLY A 151 17.41 42.30 -12.01
CA GLY A 151 18.38 41.61 -12.82
C GLY A 151 19.74 41.65 -12.14
N HIS A 152 20.21 40.49 -11.70
CA HIS A 152 21.63 40.25 -11.51
C HIS A 152 22.02 38.95 -12.21
N SER A 153 22.90 39.12 -13.21
CA SER A 153 23.57 38.07 -13.95
C SER A 153 24.39 37.19 -13.00
N HIS A 154 23.94 35.97 -12.76
CA HIS A 154 24.78 34.93 -12.18
C HIS A 154 25.33 34.06 -13.30
N GLU A 155 26.64 34.19 -13.49
CA GLU A 155 27.46 33.27 -14.27
C GLU A 155 27.21 31.84 -13.80
N SER A 156 26.91 30.96 -14.75
CA SER A 156 26.66 29.55 -14.50
C SER A 156 27.98 28.86 -14.15
N HIS A 157 28.28 28.79 -12.86
CA HIS A 157 29.15 27.74 -12.35
C HIS A 157 28.45 26.40 -12.60
N ILE A 158 28.89 25.69 -13.64
CA ILE A 158 28.58 24.28 -13.86
C ILE A 158 29.21 23.53 -12.69
N HIS A 159 28.46 23.35 -11.60
CA HIS A 159 28.79 22.36 -10.60
C HIS A 159 28.72 20.98 -11.28
N ALA A 160 29.81 20.23 -11.17
CA ALA A 160 29.78 18.80 -11.46
C ALA A 160 28.58 18.19 -10.73
N PRO A 161 27.80 17.29 -11.37
CA PRO A 161 26.59 16.76 -10.77
C PRO A 161 26.96 16.15 -9.42
N SER A 162 26.42 16.72 -8.34
CA SER A 162 26.53 16.11 -7.02
C SER A 162 25.93 14.71 -7.14
N THR A 163 26.69 13.70 -6.72
CA THR A 163 26.15 12.34 -6.57
C THR A 163 24.95 12.43 -5.64
N PHE A 164 23.77 12.00 -6.11
CA PHE A 164 22.56 11.97 -5.31
C PHE A 164 22.82 11.14 -4.04
N THR A 165 22.60 11.76 -2.89
CA THR A 165 22.67 11.08 -1.59
C THR A 165 21.26 11.05 -1.01
N PRO A 166 20.67 9.87 -0.78
CA PRO A 166 19.36 9.76 -0.13
C PRO A 166 19.39 10.35 1.28
N ASP A 167 18.33 11.04 1.69
CA ASP A 167 18.15 11.54 3.06
C ASP A 167 17.17 10.65 3.85
N TYR A 168 17.72 9.84 4.75
CA TYR A 168 16.95 8.99 5.66
C TYR A 168 16.80 9.58 7.07
N SER A 169 17.15 10.85 7.27
CA SER A 169 17.22 11.46 8.61
C SER A 169 15.91 11.37 9.40
N ARG A 170 14.75 11.37 8.72
CA ARG A 170 13.44 11.24 9.37
C ARG A 170 13.21 9.86 9.96
N GLN A 171 13.61 8.80 9.26
CA GLN A 171 13.46 7.44 9.77
C GLN A 171 14.58 7.04 10.71
N THR A 172 15.82 7.51 10.52
CA THR A 172 16.92 7.22 11.46
C THR A 172 16.75 7.90 12.82
N ARG A 173 15.95 8.97 12.92
CA ARG A 173 15.54 9.57 14.21
C ARG A 173 14.67 8.65 15.05
N LEU A 174 13.98 7.67 14.44
CA LEU A 174 13.21 6.68 15.20
C LEU A 174 14.18 5.77 15.94
N ARG A 175 13.99 5.65 17.26
CA ARG A 175 14.87 4.86 18.15
C ARG A 175 15.04 3.42 17.67
N ASP A 176 13.96 2.79 17.19
CA ASP A 176 13.97 1.40 16.74
C ASP A 176 14.55 1.21 15.33
N VAL A 177 14.81 2.31 14.61
CA VAL A 177 15.51 2.32 13.32
C VAL A 177 16.97 2.71 13.56
N GLY A 178 17.26 3.97 13.86
CA GLY A 178 18.64 4.46 13.99
C GLY A 178 19.50 4.22 12.74
N ASP A 179 20.80 4.50 12.86
CA ASP A 179 21.75 4.23 11.78
C ASP A 179 21.91 2.71 11.54
N THR A 180 21.83 1.90 12.61
CA THR A 180 21.90 0.44 12.53
C THR A 180 20.75 -0.15 11.73
N GLY A 181 19.52 0.29 11.97
CA GLY A 181 18.34 -0.15 11.22
C GLY A 181 18.41 0.30 9.77
N GLN A 182 18.88 1.52 9.50
CA GLN A 182 19.12 1.95 8.12
C GLN A 182 20.16 1.08 7.40
N ALA A 183 21.25 0.72 8.09
CA ALA A 183 22.25 -0.19 7.53
C ALA A 183 21.68 -1.58 7.25
N LYS A 184 20.78 -2.10 8.10
CA LYS A 184 20.04 -3.34 7.83
C LYS A 184 19.18 -3.23 6.57
N LEU A 185 18.42 -2.15 6.42
CA LEU A 185 17.61 -1.91 5.21
C LEU A 185 18.51 -1.85 3.97
N ALA A 186 19.62 -1.11 4.02
CA ALA A 186 20.56 -1.00 2.92
C ALA A 186 21.25 -2.32 2.55
N ALA A 187 21.32 -3.29 3.47
CA ALA A 187 21.83 -4.64 3.20
C ALA A 187 20.75 -5.61 2.71
N ALA A 188 19.48 -5.32 3.00
CA ALA A 188 18.36 -6.22 2.73
C ALA A 188 18.03 -6.35 1.24
N ARG A 189 17.54 -7.53 0.88
CA ARG A 189 17.10 -7.92 -0.46
C ARG A 189 15.65 -8.36 -0.39
N VAL A 190 14.74 -7.65 -1.04
CA VAL A 190 13.30 -7.98 -1.03
C VAL A 190 12.82 -8.31 -2.43
N LEU A 191 12.14 -9.44 -2.60
CA LEU A 191 11.44 -9.80 -3.83
C LEU A 191 9.99 -9.32 -3.77
N VAL A 192 9.53 -8.60 -4.78
CA VAL A 192 8.14 -8.18 -4.95
C VAL A 192 7.57 -8.89 -6.17
N ILE A 193 6.54 -9.71 -5.96
CA ILE A 193 5.85 -10.46 -7.02
C ILE A 193 4.59 -9.69 -7.42
N GLY A 194 4.62 -9.07 -8.60
CA GLY A 194 3.58 -8.18 -9.11
C GLY A 194 3.92 -6.70 -8.86
N ALA A 195 3.91 -5.91 -9.94
CA ALA A 195 4.10 -4.46 -9.95
C ALA A 195 2.78 -3.72 -10.26
N GLY A 196 1.66 -4.31 -9.82
CA GLY A 196 0.30 -3.81 -9.97
C GLY A 196 -0.16 -2.90 -8.83
N GLY A 197 -1.45 -2.91 -8.51
CA GLY A 197 -2.04 -1.98 -7.54
C GLY A 197 -1.49 -2.11 -6.11
N LEU A 198 -1.25 -3.36 -5.66
CA LEU A 198 -0.57 -3.66 -4.39
C LEU A 198 0.94 -3.41 -4.49
N GLY A 199 1.56 -3.81 -5.61
CA GLY A 199 3.01 -3.73 -5.80
C GLY A 199 3.54 -2.30 -5.92
N CYS A 200 2.78 -1.39 -6.55
CA CYS A 200 3.18 0.02 -6.71
C CYS A 200 3.57 0.71 -5.40
N PRO A 201 2.72 0.74 -4.36
CA PRO A 201 3.11 1.30 -3.06
C PRO A 201 4.21 0.49 -2.38
N VAL A 202 4.21 -0.86 -2.46
CA VAL A 202 5.29 -1.69 -1.88
C VAL A 202 6.66 -1.29 -2.43
N ILE A 203 6.80 -1.28 -3.75
CA ILE A 203 8.05 -0.93 -4.44
C ILE A 203 8.47 0.49 -4.08
N SER A 204 7.54 1.44 -4.12
CA SER A 204 7.82 2.86 -3.83
C SER A 204 8.28 3.08 -2.40
N TYR A 205 7.57 2.52 -1.41
CA TYR A 205 7.90 2.71 0.01
C TYR A 205 9.17 1.96 0.41
N LEU A 206 9.43 0.76 -0.11
CA LEU A 206 10.66 0.03 0.19
C LEU A 206 11.89 0.70 -0.46
N ALA A 207 11.75 1.21 -1.69
CA ALA A 207 12.81 2.00 -2.33
C ALA A 207 13.08 3.31 -1.58
N GLY A 208 12.02 4.03 -1.19
CA GLY A 208 12.10 5.25 -0.39
C GLY A 208 12.71 5.03 0.99
N ALA A 209 12.43 3.88 1.63
CA ALA A 209 13.02 3.50 2.90
C ALA A 209 14.49 3.08 2.81
N GLY A 210 15.01 2.88 1.59
CA GLY A 210 16.39 2.50 1.35
C GLY A 210 16.68 1.01 1.49
N VAL A 211 15.72 0.14 1.15
CA VAL A 211 16.01 -1.29 0.97
C VAL A 211 17.06 -1.46 -0.13
N GLY A 212 18.16 -2.16 0.16
CA GLY A 212 19.34 -2.20 -0.69
C GLY A 212 19.11 -2.79 -2.08
N THR A 213 18.34 -3.88 -2.16
CA THR A 213 18.00 -4.54 -3.43
C THR A 213 16.51 -4.88 -3.49
N LEU A 214 15.87 -4.50 -4.59
CA LEU A 214 14.51 -4.90 -4.94
C LEU A 214 14.53 -5.84 -6.14
N GLY A 215 14.11 -7.09 -5.94
CA GLY A 215 13.70 -7.98 -7.02
C GLY A 215 12.26 -7.65 -7.40
N ILE A 216 11.96 -7.46 -8.68
CA ILE A 216 10.61 -7.16 -9.17
C ILE A 216 10.24 -8.19 -10.22
N VAL A 217 9.16 -8.93 -9.98
CA VAL A 217 8.57 -9.88 -10.94
C VAL A 217 7.29 -9.29 -11.48
N ASP A 218 7.19 -9.11 -12.80
CA ASP A 218 5.93 -8.76 -13.45
C ASP A 218 6.06 -9.02 -14.96
N ASP A 219 5.14 -9.79 -15.52
CA ASP A 219 5.12 -10.13 -16.95
C ASP A 219 4.16 -9.24 -17.76
N ASP A 220 3.36 -8.41 -17.11
CA ASP A 220 2.35 -7.60 -17.79
C ASP A 220 2.93 -6.40 -18.55
N VAL A 221 2.13 -5.94 -19.50
CA VAL A 221 2.24 -4.63 -20.12
C VAL A 221 1.27 -3.67 -19.43
N LEU A 222 1.66 -2.41 -19.28
CA LEU A 222 0.78 -1.40 -18.69
C LEU A 222 -0.36 -1.05 -19.65
N GLU A 223 -1.60 -1.12 -19.15
CA GLU A 223 -2.81 -0.70 -19.87
C GLU A 223 -3.42 0.56 -19.27
N ALA A 224 -4.20 1.30 -20.07
CA ALA A 224 -4.93 2.49 -19.60
C ALA A 224 -5.86 2.17 -18.42
N SER A 225 -6.48 0.98 -18.44
CA SER A 225 -7.36 0.44 -17.39
C SER A 225 -6.66 0.26 -16.03
N ASN A 226 -5.33 0.31 -15.99
CA ASN A 226 -4.53 0.09 -14.79
C ASN A 226 -4.30 1.37 -13.98
N LEU A 227 -4.29 2.53 -14.65
CA LEU A 227 -3.80 3.79 -14.09
C LEU A 227 -4.59 4.29 -12.87
N HIS A 228 -5.87 3.95 -12.74
CA HIS A 228 -6.69 4.38 -11.61
C HIS A 228 -6.24 3.78 -10.25
N ARG A 229 -5.42 2.73 -10.27
CA ARG A 229 -4.93 2.04 -9.05
C ARG A 229 -3.43 1.76 -9.05
N GLN A 230 -2.73 1.96 -10.16
CA GLN A 230 -1.28 1.74 -10.30
C GLN A 230 -0.55 3.08 -10.39
N VAL A 231 -0.58 3.83 -9.29
CA VAL A 231 -0.22 5.27 -9.23
C VAL A 231 1.27 5.59 -9.42
N MET A 232 2.12 4.57 -9.54
CA MET A 232 3.54 4.73 -9.87
C MET A 232 3.78 5.01 -11.37
N TYR A 233 2.77 4.75 -12.22
CA TYR A 233 2.84 4.92 -13.67
C TYR A 233 1.98 6.08 -14.16
N ASP A 234 2.23 6.53 -15.39
CA ASP A 234 1.45 7.60 -16.03
C ASP A 234 0.99 7.24 -17.45
N ALA A 235 0.16 8.09 -18.06
CA ALA A 235 -0.43 7.81 -19.37
C ALA A 235 0.59 7.63 -20.51
N ARG A 236 1.82 8.15 -20.37
CA ARG A 236 2.89 7.99 -21.38
C ARG A 236 3.56 6.62 -21.30
N ASP A 237 3.32 5.89 -20.21
CA ASP A 237 3.91 4.58 -19.96
C ASP A 237 3.10 3.44 -20.59
N ILE A 238 1.87 3.71 -21.06
CA ILE A 238 0.97 2.70 -21.63
C ILE A 238 1.66 1.96 -22.79
N GLY A 239 1.52 0.64 -22.82
CA GLY A 239 2.14 -0.23 -23.81
C GLY A 239 3.56 -0.68 -23.47
N GLN A 240 4.13 -0.22 -22.36
CA GLN A 240 5.45 -0.67 -21.88
C GLN A 240 5.32 -1.74 -20.79
N ARG A 241 6.32 -2.62 -20.68
CA ARG A 241 6.37 -3.69 -19.66
C ARG A 241 6.43 -3.09 -18.25
N LYS A 242 5.55 -3.53 -17.34
CA LYS A 242 5.46 -2.99 -15.97
C LYS A 242 6.76 -3.19 -15.20
N VAL A 243 7.41 -4.34 -15.33
CA VAL A 243 8.69 -4.61 -14.66
C VAL A 243 9.79 -3.60 -15.01
N GLY A 244 9.90 -3.21 -16.29
CA GLY A 244 10.87 -2.22 -16.74
C GLY A 244 10.48 -0.80 -16.31
N LEU A 245 9.19 -0.50 -16.28
CA LEU A 245 8.67 0.75 -15.73
C LEU A 245 9.00 0.87 -14.24
N ALA A 246 8.68 -0.14 -13.44
CA ALA A 246 8.94 -0.15 -12.00
C ALA A 246 10.43 0.04 -11.70
N ALA A 247 11.32 -0.65 -12.42
CA ALA A 247 12.76 -0.48 -12.30
C ALA A 247 13.21 0.97 -12.55
N ARG A 248 12.69 1.62 -13.61
CA ARG A 248 12.97 3.03 -13.88
C ARG A 248 12.45 3.95 -12.79
N ARG A 249 11.27 3.67 -12.23
CA ARG A 249 10.67 4.47 -11.16
C ARG A 249 11.46 4.36 -9.87
N VAL A 250 11.95 3.17 -9.51
CA VAL A 250 12.87 2.98 -8.38
C VAL A 250 14.18 3.74 -8.61
N ALA A 251 14.80 3.61 -9.79
CA ALA A 251 16.04 4.31 -10.09
C ALA A 251 15.89 5.84 -10.05
N ALA A 252 14.73 6.37 -10.44
CA ALA A 252 14.42 7.80 -10.37
C ALA A 252 14.12 8.26 -8.93
N LEU A 253 13.45 7.44 -8.13
CA LEU A 253 13.10 7.74 -6.74
C LEU A 253 14.32 7.65 -5.82
N ASN A 254 15.11 6.59 -5.96
CA ASN A 254 16.27 6.33 -5.14
C ASN A 254 17.36 5.55 -5.91
N PRO A 255 18.29 6.27 -6.56
CA PRO A 255 19.44 5.70 -7.27
C PRO A 255 20.36 4.79 -6.45
N ALA A 256 20.30 4.81 -5.12
CA ALA A 256 21.12 3.94 -4.28
C ALA A 256 20.56 2.49 -4.19
N VAL A 257 19.29 2.29 -4.57
CA VAL A 257 18.62 0.99 -4.54
C VAL A 257 18.91 0.22 -5.82
N LYS A 258 19.39 -1.02 -5.68
CA LYS A 258 19.60 -1.92 -6.81
C LYS A 258 18.30 -2.59 -7.19
N VAL A 259 18.03 -2.70 -8.49
CA VAL A 259 16.84 -3.39 -9.00
C VAL A 259 17.25 -4.60 -9.83
N GLN A 260 16.65 -5.75 -9.53
CA GLN A 260 16.71 -6.97 -10.33
C GLN A 260 15.33 -7.26 -10.91
N THR A 261 15.23 -7.38 -12.23
CA THR A 261 13.94 -7.56 -12.92
C THR A 261 13.76 -8.98 -13.40
N PHE A 262 12.58 -9.55 -13.17
CA PHE A 262 12.13 -10.83 -13.70
C PHE A 262 10.89 -10.57 -14.56
N ALA A 263 11.05 -10.63 -15.88
CA ALA A 263 9.98 -10.30 -16.84
C ALA A 263 9.09 -11.49 -17.20
N GLU A 264 9.36 -12.66 -16.61
CA GLU A 264 8.58 -13.88 -16.78
C GLU A 264 7.96 -14.28 -15.44
N PRO A 265 6.79 -14.96 -15.45
CA PRO A 265 6.20 -15.49 -14.22
C PRO A 265 7.14 -16.45 -13.50
N LEU A 266 7.10 -16.44 -12.17
CA LEU A 266 7.79 -17.47 -11.38
C LEU A 266 7.13 -18.81 -11.60
N ARG A 267 7.95 -19.83 -11.88
CA ARG A 267 7.49 -21.19 -12.17
C ARG A 267 7.91 -22.13 -11.06
N ALA A 268 7.19 -23.24 -10.91
CA ALA A 268 7.47 -24.24 -9.87
C ALA A 268 8.90 -24.80 -9.93
N ASP A 269 9.48 -24.88 -11.13
CA ASP A 269 10.84 -25.36 -11.37
C ASP A 269 11.95 -24.35 -11.00
N THR A 270 11.63 -23.07 -10.84
CA THR A 270 12.62 -21.98 -10.66
C THR A 270 12.38 -21.14 -9.39
N ILE A 271 11.17 -21.17 -8.83
CA ILE A 271 10.78 -20.26 -7.76
C ILE A 271 11.64 -20.41 -6.50
N ALA A 272 12.04 -21.63 -6.13
CA ALA A 272 12.88 -21.87 -4.95
C ALA A 272 14.26 -21.21 -5.07
N ASP A 273 14.89 -21.31 -6.25
CA ASP A 273 16.19 -20.69 -6.54
C ASP A 273 16.11 -19.17 -6.55
N VAL A 274 14.96 -18.61 -6.99
CA VAL A 274 14.71 -17.17 -6.92
C VAL A 274 14.54 -16.75 -5.46
N PHE A 275 13.72 -17.44 -4.68
CA PHE A 275 13.45 -17.11 -3.27
C PHE A 275 14.72 -17.12 -2.42
N ALA A 276 15.60 -18.10 -2.63
CA ALA A 276 16.87 -18.20 -1.91
C ALA A 276 17.82 -17.00 -2.11
N GLN A 277 17.55 -16.13 -3.08
CA GLN A 277 18.31 -14.91 -3.32
C GLN A 277 17.78 -13.71 -2.53
N PHE A 278 16.72 -13.83 -1.74
CA PHE A 278 16.10 -12.69 -1.05
C PHE A 278 15.86 -13.01 0.44
N ASP A 279 15.87 -11.96 1.26
CA ASP A 279 15.64 -12.07 2.72
C ASP A 279 14.14 -12.10 3.06
N LEU A 280 13.31 -11.60 2.14
CA LEU A 280 11.87 -11.44 2.31
C LEU A 280 11.19 -11.40 0.93
N VAL A 281 10.00 -11.99 0.84
CA VAL A 281 9.14 -11.93 -0.35
C VAL A 281 7.83 -11.21 -0.01
N VAL A 282 7.37 -10.36 -0.92
CA VAL A 282 6.06 -9.70 -0.87
C VAL A 282 5.26 -10.11 -2.09
N GLU A 283 4.14 -10.81 -1.88
CA GLU A 283 3.25 -11.28 -2.93
C GLU A 283 2.15 -10.23 -3.15
N CYS A 284 2.15 -9.62 -4.33
CA CYS A 284 1.32 -8.48 -4.68
C CYS A 284 0.45 -8.75 -5.91
N THR A 285 0.28 -10.01 -6.31
CA THR A 285 -0.57 -10.37 -7.45
C THR A 285 -2.03 -10.50 -7.04
N ASP A 286 -2.93 -10.44 -8.01
CA ASP A 286 -4.34 -10.79 -7.87
C ASP A 286 -4.62 -12.26 -8.22
N ASP A 287 -3.58 -13.05 -8.52
CA ASP A 287 -3.70 -14.45 -8.90
C ASP A 287 -3.55 -15.38 -7.68
N LEU A 288 -4.59 -16.18 -7.41
CA LEU A 288 -4.54 -17.18 -6.34
C LEU A 288 -3.50 -18.26 -6.63
N GLY A 289 -3.25 -18.63 -7.89
CA GLY A 289 -2.23 -19.61 -8.25
C GLY A 289 -0.83 -19.16 -7.79
N SER A 290 -0.46 -17.92 -8.12
CA SER A 290 0.77 -17.25 -7.68
C SER A 290 0.89 -17.25 -6.17
N ARG A 291 -0.17 -16.90 -5.44
CA ARG A 291 -0.17 -16.89 -3.96
C ARG A 291 0.14 -18.25 -3.34
N TYR A 292 -0.51 -19.31 -3.83
CA TYR A 292 -0.25 -20.66 -3.33
C TYR A 292 1.16 -21.12 -3.71
N LEU A 293 1.62 -20.85 -4.93
CA LEU A 293 2.97 -21.18 -5.37
C LEU A 293 4.03 -20.45 -4.53
N ALA A 294 3.85 -19.16 -4.29
CA ALA A 294 4.73 -18.34 -3.44
C ALA A 294 4.72 -18.83 -1.98
N ASN A 295 3.55 -19.19 -1.44
CA ASN A 295 3.45 -19.79 -0.10
C ASN A 295 4.24 -21.08 0.01
N ASP A 296 4.08 -21.97 -0.97
CA ASP A 296 4.74 -23.27 -0.95
C ASP A 296 6.26 -23.12 -1.06
N ALA A 297 6.73 -22.23 -1.94
CA ALA A 297 8.14 -21.88 -2.05
C ALA A 297 8.69 -21.25 -0.76
N ALA A 298 7.94 -20.35 -0.12
CA ALA A 298 8.32 -19.75 1.17
C ALA A 298 8.51 -20.83 2.24
N VAL A 299 7.54 -21.73 2.39
CA VAL A 299 7.60 -22.85 3.36
C VAL A 299 8.80 -23.76 3.13
N LEU A 300 9.13 -24.08 1.87
CA LEU A 300 10.27 -24.97 1.57
C LEU A 300 11.63 -24.28 1.72
N THR A 301 11.73 -23.00 1.39
CA THR A 301 13.00 -22.25 1.46
C THR A 301 13.26 -21.65 2.84
N GLY A 302 12.23 -21.51 3.68
CA GLY A 302 12.32 -20.77 4.93
C GLY A 302 12.34 -19.26 4.75
N THR A 303 12.02 -18.76 3.55
CA THR A 303 12.01 -17.33 3.24
C THR A 303 10.68 -16.72 3.69
N PRO A 304 10.67 -15.70 4.57
CA PRO A 304 9.43 -15.05 4.98
C PRO A 304 8.66 -14.47 3.80
N LEU A 305 7.33 -14.51 3.89
CA LEU A 305 6.41 -14.09 2.84
C LEU A 305 5.30 -13.21 3.42
N ILE A 306 4.98 -12.11 2.74
CA ILE A 306 3.83 -11.27 3.06
C ILE A 306 2.81 -11.40 1.94
N LEU A 307 1.61 -11.87 2.28
CA LEU A 307 0.49 -12.06 1.37
C LEU A 307 -0.54 -10.95 1.58
N ALA A 308 -1.11 -10.44 0.50
CA ALA A 308 -2.33 -9.63 0.58
C ALA A 308 -3.31 -10.00 -0.54
N SER A 309 -4.59 -9.72 -0.28
CA SER A 309 -5.66 -9.86 -1.27
C SER A 309 -6.63 -8.69 -1.16
N VAL A 310 -7.28 -8.34 -2.26
CA VAL A 310 -8.23 -7.22 -2.32
C VAL A 310 -9.52 -7.69 -2.96
N TYR A 311 -10.65 -7.27 -2.37
CA TYR A 311 -11.97 -7.52 -2.90
C TYR A 311 -12.85 -6.30 -2.64
N GLN A 312 -13.29 -5.61 -3.70
CA GLN A 312 -14.10 -4.38 -3.60
C GLN A 312 -13.47 -3.30 -2.67
N TYR A 313 -14.01 -3.13 -1.46
CA TYR A 313 -13.58 -2.17 -0.43
C TYR A 313 -12.78 -2.83 0.70
N GLU A 314 -12.63 -4.15 0.65
CA GLU A 314 -12.02 -4.96 1.68
C GLU A 314 -10.69 -5.54 1.18
N GLY A 315 -9.92 -6.05 2.13
CA GLY A 315 -8.93 -7.04 1.79
C GLY A 315 -8.29 -7.69 3.00
N GLN A 316 -7.32 -8.54 2.71
CA GLN A 316 -6.69 -9.41 3.67
C GLN A 316 -5.18 -9.22 3.65
N LEU A 317 -4.55 -9.39 4.80
CA LEU A 317 -3.10 -9.34 4.95
C LEU A 317 -2.64 -10.46 5.88
N GLN A 318 -1.62 -11.20 5.48
CA GLN A 318 -1.04 -12.27 6.29
C GLN A 318 0.48 -12.27 6.17
N VAL A 319 1.17 -12.43 7.29
CA VAL A 319 2.61 -12.69 7.32
C VAL A 319 2.83 -14.18 7.54
N VAL A 320 3.56 -14.80 6.61
CA VAL A 320 4.04 -16.18 6.71
C VAL A 320 5.52 -16.11 7.07
N SER A 321 5.87 -16.45 8.31
CA SER A 321 7.26 -16.41 8.77
C SER A 321 8.15 -17.50 8.16
N ALA A 322 7.54 -18.52 7.55
CA ALA A 322 8.19 -19.69 6.98
C ALA A 322 9.06 -20.49 7.97
N LEU A 323 8.84 -20.30 9.28
CA LEU A 323 9.49 -21.08 10.34
C LEU A 323 8.61 -22.25 10.78
N PRO A 324 9.19 -23.40 11.15
CA PRO A 324 8.44 -24.51 11.73
C PRO A 324 7.55 -24.05 12.90
N GLY A 325 6.30 -24.54 12.93
CA GLY A 325 5.34 -24.19 13.98
C GLY A 325 4.58 -22.88 13.77
N HIS A 326 4.80 -22.15 12.67
CA HIS A 326 4.04 -20.95 12.32
C HIS A 326 3.03 -21.22 11.20
N ALA A 327 1.98 -20.40 11.14
CA ALA A 327 0.94 -20.54 10.12
C ALA A 327 1.47 -20.25 8.71
N CYS A 328 1.05 -21.06 7.75
CA CYS A 328 1.15 -20.75 6.32
C CYS A 328 -0.26 -20.54 5.73
N LEU A 329 -0.34 -20.14 4.47
CA LEU A 329 -1.61 -19.98 3.76
C LEU A 329 -2.45 -21.26 3.82
N ARG A 330 -1.81 -22.42 3.65
CA ARG A 330 -2.49 -23.73 3.66
C ARG A 330 -3.04 -24.14 5.02
N CYS A 331 -2.54 -23.56 6.12
CA CYS A 331 -3.14 -23.79 7.44
C CYS A 331 -4.53 -23.14 7.56
N LEU A 332 -4.79 -22.08 6.81
CA LEU A 332 -6.11 -21.45 6.70
C LEU A 332 -6.96 -22.10 5.62
N TRP A 333 -6.36 -22.31 4.45
CA TRP A 333 -7.02 -22.85 3.27
C TRP A 333 -6.17 -23.96 2.65
N PRO A 334 -6.40 -25.23 3.04
CA PRO A 334 -5.58 -26.36 2.61
C PRO A 334 -5.42 -26.50 1.10
N GLU A 335 -6.50 -26.25 0.36
CA GLU A 335 -6.57 -26.37 -1.09
C GLU A 335 -7.02 -25.04 -1.71
N PRO A 336 -6.48 -24.68 -2.89
CA PRO A 336 -6.94 -23.50 -3.60
C PRO A 336 -8.43 -23.64 -3.97
N PRO A 337 -9.22 -22.57 -3.86
CA PRO A 337 -10.62 -22.60 -4.28
C PRO A 337 -10.72 -22.85 -5.79
N SER A 338 -11.85 -23.40 -6.24
CA SER A 338 -12.04 -23.66 -7.67
C SER A 338 -12.02 -22.35 -8.46
N PRO A 339 -11.52 -22.36 -9.72
CA PRO A 339 -11.49 -21.16 -10.56
C PRO A 339 -12.86 -20.50 -10.75
N ALA A 340 -13.96 -21.26 -10.64
CA ALA A 340 -15.32 -20.74 -10.74
C ALA A 340 -15.78 -19.93 -9.51
N LEU A 341 -15.18 -20.17 -8.34
CA LEU A 341 -15.41 -19.42 -7.10
C LEU A 341 -14.42 -18.26 -6.93
N ALA A 342 -13.28 -18.33 -7.60
CA ALA A 342 -12.24 -17.32 -7.62
C ALA A 342 -12.57 -16.22 -8.65
N GLY A 343 -13.53 -15.35 -8.34
CA GLY A 343 -13.76 -14.15 -9.14
C GLY A 343 -12.49 -13.29 -9.20
N SER A 344 -12.21 -12.64 -10.33
CA SER A 344 -11.08 -11.72 -10.45
C SER A 344 -11.45 -10.29 -10.05
N CYS A 345 -10.47 -9.51 -9.58
CA CYS A 345 -10.66 -8.07 -9.32
C CYS A 345 -11.12 -7.32 -10.60
N ALA A 346 -10.80 -7.83 -11.78
CA ALA A 346 -11.23 -7.27 -13.06
C ALA A 346 -12.74 -7.47 -13.30
N GLU A 347 -13.31 -8.58 -12.85
CA GLU A 347 -14.73 -8.91 -13.02
C GLU A 347 -15.61 -8.28 -11.94
N THR A 348 -15.08 -8.11 -10.72
CA THR A 348 -15.83 -7.56 -9.57
C THR A 348 -15.60 -6.08 -9.32
N GLY A 349 -14.53 -5.51 -9.88
CA GLY A 349 -14.15 -4.11 -9.68
C GLY A 349 -13.44 -3.86 -8.35
N VAL A 350 -12.59 -2.84 -8.32
CA VAL A 350 -11.83 -2.43 -7.13
C VAL A 350 -11.68 -0.91 -7.07
N LEU A 351 -11.93 -0.33 -5.90
CA LEU A 351 -11.71 1.10 -5.68
C LEU A 351 -10.20 1.36 -5.53
N GLY A 352 -9.63 2.26 -6.34
CA GLY A 352 -8.18 2.44 -6.48
C GLY A 352 -7.37 2.60 -5.18
N PRO A 353 -7.83 3.38 -4.19
CA PRO A 353 -7.22 3.46 -2.87
C PRO A 353 -7.07 2.13 -2.11
N VAL A 354 -7.94 1.14 -2.33
CA VAL A 354 -7.96 -0.12 -1.57
C VAL A 354 -6.66 -0.92 -1.71
N PRO A 355 -6.21 -1.29 -2.93
CA PRO A 355 -4.91 -1.91 -3.10
C PRO A 355 -3.75 -0.97 -2.72
N GLY A 356 -3.93 0.35 -2.83
CA GLY A 356 -2.94 1.32 -2.36
C GLY A 356 -2.67 1.22 -0.85
N VAL A 357 -3.74 1.17 -0.05
CA VAL A 357 -3.66 1.04 1.41
C VAL A 357 -3.09 -0.33 1.78
N LEU A 358 -3.59 -1.42 1.18
CA LEU A 358 -3.09 -2.76 1.51
C LEU A 358 -1.64 -2.97 1.11
N GLY A 359 -1.21 -2.46 -0.05
CA GLY A 359 0.20 -2.51 -0.44
C GLY A 359 1.09 -1.67 0.49
N THR A 360 0.58 -0.54 1.02
CA THR A 360 1.29 0.22 2.06
C THR A 360 1.40 -0.58 3.36
N LEU A 361 0.35 -1.31 3.75
CA LEU A 361 0.40 -2.23 4.90
C LEU A 361 1.40 -3.38 4.66
N GLN A 362 1.48 -3.93 3.45
CA GLN A 362 2.50 -4.92 3.09
C GLN A 362 3.92 -4.33 3.24
N ALA A 363 4.16 -3.12 2.75
CA ALA A 363 5.44 -2.43 2.92
C ALA A 363 5.78 -2.23 4.41
N MET A 364 4.78 -1.89 5.22
CA MET A 364 4.96 -1.74 6.66
C MET A 364 5.34 -3.07 7.34
N GLU A 365 4.66 -4.17 7.01
CA GLU A 365 5.03 -5.50 7.51
C GLU A 365 6.45 -5.90 7.09
N ALA A 366 6.84 -5.57 5.85
CA ALA A 366 8.18 -5.82 5.35
C ALA A 366 9.25 -5.07 6.15
N LEU A 367 9.06 -3.77 6.38
CA LEU A 367 9.99 -2.97 7.19
C LEU A 367 10.04 -3.47 8.63
N LYS A 368 8.92 -3.86 9.23
CA LYS A 368 8.91 -4.45 10.58
C LYS A 368 9.75 -5.72 10.66
N LEU A 369 9.62 -6.62 9.69
CA LEU A 369 10.41 -7.86 9.64
C LEU A 369 11.91 -7.58 9.49
N LEU A 370 12.29 -6.73 8.52
CA LEU A 370 13.70 -6.41 8.25
C LEU A 370 14.39 -5.69 9.42
N LEU A 371 13.67 -4.82 10.11
CA LEU A 371 14.19 -4.05 11.25
C LEU A 371 14.11 -4.83 12.58
N GLY A 372 13.22 -5.83 12.68
CA GLY A 372 12.92 -6.54 13.91
C GLY A 372 12.04 -5.73 14.87
N LEU A 373 11.06 -4.99 14.34
CA LEU A 373 10.16 -4.16 15.15
C LEU A 373 9.13 -5.01 15.92
N PRO A 374 8.56 -4.48 17.02
CA PRO A 374 7.51 -5.18 17.77
C PRO A 374 6.33 -5.62 16.89
N GLY A 375 5.84 -6.83 17.13
CA GLY A 375 4.73 -7.42 16.36
C GLY A 375 5.09 -7.81 14.93
N ALA A 376 6.39 -7.85 14.58
CA ALA A 376 6.85 -8.51 13.36
C ALA A 376 6.58 -10.03 13.45
N GLY A 377 6.14 -10.63 12.34
CA GLY A 377 5.91 -12.08 12.26
C GLY A 377 4.64 -12.57 12.96
N ASP A 378 3.70 -11.67 13.33
CA ASP A 378 2.35 -12.04 13.75
C ASP A 378 1.66 -12.80 12.61
N SER A 379 1.42 -14.10 12.82
CA SER A 379 0.87 -14.99 11.80
C SER A 379 -0.67 -14.98 11.74
N SER A 380 -1.31 -14.00 12.39
CA SER A 380 -2.76 -13.78 12.27
C SER A 380 -3.16 -13.35 10.87
N LEU A 381 -4.37 -13.72 10.46
CA LEU A 381 -5.02 -13.17 9.28
C LEU A 381 -5.63 -11.83 9.67
N GLN A 382 -5.27 -10.78 8.94
CA GLN A 382 -5.87 -9.47 9.15
C GLN A 382 -6.94 -9.24 8.09
N LEU A 383 -8.13 -8.88 8.53
CA LEU A 383 -9.20 -8.39 7.66
C LEU A 383 -9.27 -6.88 7.79
N VAL A 384 -9.28 -6.19 6.66
CA VAL A 384 -9.35 -4.73 6.59
C VAL A 384 -10.56 -4.36 5.75
N ASP A 385 -11.51 -3.66 6.36
CA ASP A 385 -12.63 -3.04 5.67
C ASP A 385 -12.36 -1.53 5.61
N LEU A 386 -12.16 -1.00 4.40
CA LEU A 386 -11.87 0.42 4.21
C LEU A 386 -13.13 1.28 4.02
N LEU A 387 -14.29 0.64 3.83
CA LEU A 387 -15.57 1.34 3.79
C LEU A 387 -16.01 1.70 5.22
N GLU A 388 -15.90 0.75 6.16
CA GLU A 388 -16.20 0.97 7.57
C GLU A 388 -14.98 1.46 8.38
N GLY A 389 -13.78 1.35 7.82
CA GLY A 389 -12.53 1.73 8.49
C GLY A 389 -12.13 0.75 9.61
N THR A 390 -12.56 -0.52 9.53
CA THR A 390 -12.29 -1.52 10.56
C THR A 390 -11.11 -2.41 10.20
N ARG A 391 -10.41 -2.89 11.23
CA ARG A 391 -9.33 -3.88 11.10
C ARG A 391 -9.48 -4.95 12.17
N GLN A 392 -9.71 -6.17 11.74
CA GLN A 392 -9.85 -7.33 12.61
C GLN A 392 -8.64 -8.25 12.46
N ARG A 393 -8.19 -8.84 13.57
CA ARG A 393 -7.15 -9.87 13.58
C ARG A 393 -7.76 -11.19 13.96
N LEU A 394 -7.68 -12.16 13.05
CA LEU A 394 -8.17 -13.52 13.23
C LEU A 394 -6.97 -14.43 13.53
N PRO A 395 -6.92 -15.06 14.71
CA PRO A 395 -5.85 -16.00 15.04
C PRO A 395 -5.94 -17.23 14.13
N VAL A 396 -4.78 -17.78 13.77
CA VAL A 396 -4.69 -19.01 12.98
C VAL A 396 -4.30 -20.16 13.88
N ASP A 397 -5.14 -21.21 13.92
CA ASP A 397 -4.80 -22.46 14.61
C ASP A 397 -3.88 -23.31 13.74
N VAL A 398 -2.57 -23.14 13.94
CA VAL A 398 -1.53 -23.86 13.20
C VAL A 398 -1.59 -25.36 13.45
N ALA A 399 -1.92 -25.80 14.67
CA ALA A 399 -1.91 -27.21 15.03
C ALA A 399 -3.03 -27.96 14.29
N SER A 400 -4.24 -27.39 14.30
CA SER A 400 -5.37 -27.92 13.53
C SER A 400 -5.11 -27.84 12.02
N GLY A 401 -4.68 -26.68 11.52
CA GLY A 401 -4.39 -26.47 10.10
C GLY A 401 -3.34 -27.43 9.54
N CYS A 402 -2.20 -27.58 10.24
CA CYS A 402 -1.13 -28.50 9.84
C CYS A 402 -1.60 -29.95 9.70
N VAL A 403 -2.44 -30.41 10.63
CA VAL A 403 -2.96 -31.78 10.62
C VAL A 403 -3.88 -32.00 9.41
N LEU A 404 -4.74 -31.03 9.07
CA LEU A 404 -5.69 -31.14 7.96
C LEU A 404 -5.02 -31.35 6.60
N HIS A 405 -3.84 -30.78 6.38
CA HIS A 405 -3.10 -30.93 5.12
C HIS A 405 -1.84 -31.82 5.22
N GLY A 406 -1.67 -32.57 6.32
CA GLY A 406 -0.57 -33.54 6.46
C GLY A 406 0.83 -32.94 6.68
N GLY A 407 0.92 -31.68 7.13
CA GLY A 407 2.17 -30.95 7.40
C GLY A 407 2.59 -30.00 6.28
N CYS A 408 3.05 -28.79 6.64
CA CYS A 408 3.27 -27.69 5.69
C CYS A 408 4.30 -28.02 4.61
N THR A 409 5.45 -28.58 5.01
CA THR A 409 6.53 -28.96 4.08
C THR A 409 6.08 -30.06 3.12
N VAL A 410 5.32 -31.04 3.60
CA VAL A 410 4.84 -32.17 2.79
C VAL A 410 3.85 -31.68 1.73
N VAL A 411 2.87 -30.87 2.11
CA VAL A 411 1.88 -30.34 1.16
C VAL A 411 2.53 -29.37 0.17
N ALA A 412 3.47 -28.53 0.61
CA ALA A 412 4.20 -27.60 -0.25
C ALA A 412 5.04 -28.35 -1.29
N GLN A 413 5.80 -29.37 -0.87
CA GLN A 413 6.59 -30.20 -1.79
C GLN A 413 5.69 -30.88 -2.82
N ARG A 414 4.60 -31.53 -2.37
CA ARG A 414 3.64 -32.19 -3.27
C ARG A 414 3.05 -31.21 -4.29
N ALA A 415 2.73 -29.98 -3.86
CA ALA A 415 2.14 -28.98 -4.72
C ALA A 415 3.12 -28.46 -5.78
N LEU A 416 4.38 -28.23 -5.41
CA LEU A 416 5.46 -27.87 -6.33
C LEU A 416 5.75 -28.99 -7.33
N ASP A 417 5.90 -30.24 -6.87
CA ASP A 417 6.10 -31.40 -7.74
C ASP A 417 4.95 -31.53 -8.76
N ALA A 418 3.71 -31.36 -8.29
CA ALA A 418 2.52 -31.40 -9.15
C ALA A 418 2.45 -30.22 -10.14
N ALA A 419 3.03 -29.07 -9.81
CA ALA A 419 3.09 -27.90 -10.68
C ALA A 419 4.25 -27.96 -11.69
N MET A 420 5.28 -28.77 -11.43
CA MET A 420 6.38 -29.04 -12.38
C MET A 420 6.00 -30.00 -13.50
N VAL A 421 4.90 -30.75 -13.36
CA VAL A 421 4.46 -31.68 -14.39
C VAL A 421 3.90 -30.89 -15.58
N ASP A 422 4.44 -31.12 -16.77
CA ASP A 422 4.02 -30.46 -18.02
C ASP A 422 2.59 -30.87 -18.40
N ILE A 423 1.61 -30.04 -18.03
CA ILE A 423 0.17 -30.27 -18.28
C ILE A 423 -0.27 -29.52 -19.54
N ASP A 424 0.32 -28.37 -19.82
CA ASP A 424 -0.14 -27.50 -20.89
C ASP A 424 0.51 -27.89 -22.23
N ARG A 425 -0.31 -28.29 -23.19
CA ARG A 425 0.11 -28.62 -24.55
C ARG A 425 -0.42 -27.59 -25.53
N ARG A 426 0.44 -27.18 -26.46
CA ARG A 426 0.04 -26.30 -27.56
C ARG A 426 -0.28 -27.14 -28.79
N PHE A 427 -1.45 -26.91 -29.35
CA PHE A 427 -1.87 -27.41 -30.65
C PHE A 427 -2.51 -26.25 -31.43
N ASP A 428 -2.26 -26.20 -32.72
CA ASP A 428 -2.85 -25.18 -33.60
C ASP A 428 -4.19 -25.63 -34.19
N ASP A 429 -4.44 -26.95 -34.24
CA ASP A 429 -5.65 -27.60 -34.74
C ASP A 429 -6.01 -28.83 -33.89
N LEU A 430 -7.30 -29.03 -33.59
CA LEU A 430 -7.80 -30.20 -32.87
C LEU A 430 -7.84 -31.46 -33.74
N ALA A 431 -7.88 -31.34 -35.07
CA ALA A 431 -7.77 -32.50 -35.95
C ALA A 431 -6.41 -33.21 -35.76
N ASP A 432 -5.33 -32.45 -35.58
CA ASP A 432 -3.99 -32.97 -35.29
C ASP A 432 -3.92 -33.69 -33.92
N VAL A 433 -4.68 -33.19 -32.94
CA VAL A 433 -4.78 -33.81 -31.61
C VAL A 433 -5.37 -35.21 -31.73
N VAL A 434 -6.50 -35.34 -32.43
CA VAL A 434 -7.15 -36.64 -32.65
C VAL A 434 -6.27 -37.55 -33.51
N ALA A 435 -5.61 -37.03 -34.54
CA ALA A 435 -4.69 -37.81 -35.37
C ALA A 435 -3.48 -38.37 -34.59
N ARG A 436 -3.05 -37.68 -33.53
CA ARG A 436 -2.02 -38.14 -32.59
C ARG A 436 -2.54 -39.11 -31.53
N GLY A 437 -3.84 -39.44 -31.54
CA GLY A 437 -4.45 -40.43 -30.67
C GLY A 437 -4.90 -39.91 -29.31
N PHE A 438 -5.00 -38.59 -29.12
CA PHE A 438 -5.52 -38.02 -27.88
C PHE A 438 -7.04 -38.21 -27.76
N VAL A 439 -7.52 -38.50 -26.56
CA VAL A 439 -8.93 -38.39 -26.21
C VAL A 439 -9.24 -36.93 -25.89
N VAL A 440 -10.10 -36.30 -26.68
CA VAL A 440 -10.50 -34.90 -26.47
C VAL A 440 -11.69 -34.82 -25.52
N VAL A 441 -11.57 -34.00 -24.48
CA VAL A 441 -12.63 -33.77 -23.49
C VAL A 441 -12.96 -32.28 -23.45
N ASP A 442 -14.20 -31.94 -23.78
CA ASP A 442 -14.73 -30.59 -23.66
C ASP A 442 -15.27 -30.39 -22.24
N VAL A 443 -14.66 -29.46 -21.50
CA VAL A 443 -15.03 -29.16 -20.11
C VAL A 443 -15.83 -27.87 -19.94
N ARG A 444 -16.34 -27.32 -21.03
CA ARG A 444 -17.26 -26.18 -21.02
C ARG A 444 -18.65 -26.62 -20.55
N ASP A 445 -19.47 -25.63 -20.18
CA ASP A 445 -20.86 -25.90 -19.81
C ASP A 445 -21.71 -26.21 -21.05
N ALA A 446 -22.84 -26.90 -20.88
CA ALA A 446 -23.67 -27.38 -21.99
C ALA A 446 -24.08 -26.25 -22.96
N ASP A 447 -24.46 -25.09 -22.42
CA ASP A 447 -24.85 -23.92 -23.22
C ASP A 447 -23.70 -23.41 -24.12
N GLU A 448 -22.45 -23.47 -23.63
CA GLU A 448 -21.26 -23.07 -24.41
C GLU A 448 -20.96 -24.08 -25.53
N ILE A 449 -21.17 -25.36 -25.26
CA ILE A 449 -20.96 -26.46 -26.22
C ILE A 449 -22.03 -26.40 -27.32
N ASP A 450 -23.30 -26.18 -26.95
CA ASP A 450 -24.41 -26.07 -27.89
C ASP A 450 -24.26 -24.83 -28.80
N ALA A 451 -23.79 -23.71 -28.24
CA ALA A 451 -23.55 -22.49 -29.00
C ALA A 451 -22.35 -22.61 -29.97
N SER A 452 -21.31 -23.36 -29.59
CA SER A 452 -20.09 -23.52 -30.39
C SER A 452 -19.46 -24.89 -30.13
N PRO A 453 -19.92 -25.95 -30.83
CA PRO A 453 -19.41 -27.31 -30.63
C PRO A 453 -18.00 -27.46 -31.21
N LEU A 454 -17.24 -28.41 -30.67
CA LEU A 454 -15.91 -28.72 -31.20
C LEU A 454 -16.00 -29.35 -32.60
N PRO A 455 -15.05 -29.04 -33.51
CA PRO A 455 -15.02 -29.61 -34.85
C PRO A 455 -14.57 -31.09 -34.88
N VAL A 456 -14.30 -31.70 -33.73
CA VAL A 456 -13.80 -33.07 -33.57
C VAL A 456 -14.67 -33.83 -32.57
N ALA A 457 -14.63 -35.17 -32.63
CA ALA A 457 -15.29 -36.00 -31.63
C ALA A 457 -14.68 -35.75 -30.24
N SER A 458 -15.52 -35.43 -29.25
CA SER A 458 -15.11 -35.14 -27.88
C SER A 458 -16.07 -35.74 -26.86
N LEU A 459 -15.56 -36.03 -25.66
CA LEU A 459 -16.37 -36.29 -24.48
C LEU A 459 -16.77 -34.96 -23.85
N CYS A 460 -18.06 -34.75 -23.57
CA CYS A 460 -18.54 -33.54 -22.90
C CYS A 460 -18.69 -33.83 -21.39
N ILE A 461 -17.79 -33.29 -20.57
CA ILE A 461 -17.80 -33.45 -19.11
C ILE A 461 -17.51 -32.08 -18.49
N PRO A 462 -18.50 -31.37 -17.94
CA PRO A 462 -18.30 -30.05 -17.36
C PRO A 462 -17.17 -30.04 -16.31
N ALA A 463 -16.39 -28.96 -16.27
CA ALA A 463 -15.23 -28.87 -15.38
C ALA A 463 -15.56 -29.11 -13.89
N SER A 464 -16.79 -28.79 -13.47
CA SER A 464 -17.30 -29.02 -12.12
C SER A 464 -17.46 -30.51 -11.77
N GLU A 465 -17.63 -31.38 -12.76
CA GLU A 465 -17.87 -32.82 -12.58
C GLU A 465 -16.58 -33.66 -12.67
N ILE A 466 -15.48 -33.07 -13.12
CA ILE A 466 -14.22 -33.78 -13.37
C ILE A 466 -13.68 -34.47 -12.12
N ALA A 467 -13.83 -33.86 -10.94
CA ALA A 467 -13.34 -34.43 -9.69
C ALA A 467 -14.02 -35.77 -9.33
N THR A 468 -15.28 -35.97 -9.73
CA THR A 468 -16.12 -37.11 -9.30
C THR A 468 -16.50 -38.06 -10.43
N CYS A 469 -16.30 -37.66 -11.69
CA CYS A 469 -16.66 -38.48 -12.85
C CYS A 469 -15.93 -39.84 -12.88
N PRO A 470 -16.54 -40.92 -13.41
CA PRO A 470 -15.87 -42.21 -13.57
C PRO A 470 -14.63 -42.10 -14.47
N LEU A 471 -13.55 -42.83 -14.17
CA LEU A 471 -12.31 -42.76 -14.95
C LEU A 471 -12.33 -43.55 -16.26
N GLY A 472 -13.29 -44.47 -16.43
CA GLY A 472 -13.38 -45.37 -17.60
C GLY A 472 -13.33 -44.68 -18.98
N PRO A 473 -13.90 -43.48 -19.18
CA PRO A 473 -13.80 -42.76 -20.45
C PRO A 473 -12.39 -42.27 -20.79
N PHE A 474 -11.52 -42.09 -19.79
CA PHE A 474 -10.17 -41.55 -19.95
C PHE A 474 -9.17 -42.67 -20.21
N HIS A 475 -8.72 -42.81 -21.45
CA HIS A 475 -7.74 -43.81 -21.86
C HIS A 475 -6.67 -43.18 -22.76
N GLY A 476 -5.42 -43.59 -22.59
CA GLY A 476 -4.29 -42.97 -23.29
C GLY A 476 -4.06 -41.52 -22.86
N ASP A 477 -3.51 -40.71 -23.77
CA ASP A 477 -3.31 -39.29 -23.53
C ASP A 477 -4.63 -38.53 -23.68
N VAL A 478 -5.03 -37.77 -22.66
CA VAL A 478 -6.28 -37.01 -22.64
C VAL A 478 -5.99 -35.53 -22.83
N LEU A 479 -6.61 -34.86 -23.80
CA LEU A 479 -6.53 -33.40 -23.95
C LEU A 479 -7.86 -32.76 -23.53
N LEU A 480 -7.81 -31.92 -22.51
CA LEU A 480 -8.96 -31.17 -22.02
C LEU A 480 -8.99 -29.79 -22.69
N VAL A 481 -10.19 -29.38 -23.09
CA VAL A 481 -10.43 -28.14 -23.83
C VAL A 481 -11.50 -27.32 -23.13
N CYS A 482 -11.24 -26.03 -22.95
CA CYS A 482 -12.24 -25.04 -22.55
C CYS A 482 -12.08 -23.76 -23.36
N ALA A 483 -12.83 -22.71 -23.04
CA ALA A 483 -12.76 -21.43 -23.77
C ALA A 483 -11.35 -20.79 -23.74
N SER A 484 -10.73 -20.66 -22.56
CA SER A 484 -9.50 -19.88 -22.35
C SER A 484 -8.28 -20.68 -21.86
N GLY A 485 -8.41 -21.99 -21.67
CA GLY A 485 -7.37 -22.86 -21.12
C GLY A 485 -7.33 -22.94 -19.58
N LYS A 486 -7.95 -21.99 -18.87
CA LYS A 486 -7.92 -21.95 -17.39
C LYS A 486 -8.66 -23.13 -16.74
N ARG A 487 -9.90 -23.40 -17.18
CA ARG A 487 -10.72 -24.52 -16.65
C ARG A 487 -10.13 -25.89 -17.01
N SER A 488 -9.66 -26.05 -18.25
CA SER A 488 -9.05 -27.31 -18.71
C SER A 488 -7.75 -27.61 -17.98
N HIS A 489 -6.93 -26.60 -17.66
CA HIS A 489 -5.72 -26.78 -16.85
C HIS A 489 -6.06 -27.33 -15.46
N HIS A 490 -7.04 -26.73 -14.78
CA HIS A 490 -7.49 -27.21 -13.47
C HIS A 490 -8.05 -28.65 -13.54
N ALA A 491 -8.90 -28.93 -14.53
CA ALA A 491 -9.46 -30.25 -14.76
C ALA A 491 -8.38 -31.31 -15.07
N ALA A 492 -7.37 -30.97 -15.86
CA ALA A 492 -6.25 -31.85 -16.18
C ALA A 492 -5.43 -32.20 -14.92
N ARG A 493 -5.22 -31.24 -14.01
CA ARG A 493 -4.59 -31.49 -12.70
C ARG A 493 -5.39 -32.48 -11.86
N GLN A 494 -6.71 -32.32 -11.78
CA GLN A 494 -7.58 -33.24 -11.04
C GLN A 494 -7.52 -34.66 -11.60
N LEU A 495 -7.53 -34.82 -12.92
CA LEU A 495 -7.41 -36.13 -13.56
C LEU A 495 -6.02 -36.76 -13.34
N ARG A 496 -4.94 -35.98 -13.40
CA ARG A 496 -3.57 -36.47 -13.06
C ARG A 496 -3.45 -36.94 -11.62
N GLN A 497 -4.04 -36.22 -10.66
CA GLN A 497 -4.11 -36.66 -9.26
C GLN A 497 -4.83 -37.99 -9.08
N ARG A 498 -5.70 -38.36 -10.04
CA ARG A 498 -6.46 -39.60 -10.08
C ARG A 498 -5.80 -40.67 -10.97
N GLY A 499 -4.58 -40.43 -11.47
CA GLY A 499 -3.78 -41.38 -12.25
C GLY A 499 -4.01 -41.36 -13.76
N VAL A 500 -4.62 -40.31 -14.31
CA VAL A 500 -4.85 -40.17 -15.77
C VAL A 500 -3.79 -39.26 -16.38
N GLU A 501 -3.19 -39.66 -17.51
CA GLU A 501 -2.30 -38.81 -18.32
C GLU A 501 -3.11 -37.73 -19.06
N ALA A 502 -3.44 -36.66 -18.33
CA ALA A 502 -4.28 -35.57 -18.81
C ALA A 502 -3.46 -34.30 -19.10
N TYR A 503 -3.83 -33.58 -20.15
CA TYR A 503 -3.20 -32.36 -20.62
C TYR A 503 -4.27 -31.28 -20.86
N SER A 504 -3.88 -30.02 -20.83
CA SER A 504 -4.73 -28.89 -21.14
C SER A 504 -4.27 -28.19 -22.41
N LEU A 505 -5.21 -27.79 -23.26
CA LEU A 505 -4.90 -26.98 -24.43
C LEU A 505 -4.55 -25.54 -24.01
N VAL A 506 -3.31 -25.11 -24.31
CA VAL A 506 -2.83 -23.75 -24.05
C VAL A 506 -3.76 -22.72 -24.71
N GLY A 507 -4.32 -21.83 -23.89
CA GLY A 507 -5.21 -20.75 -24.33
C GLY A 507 -6.62 -21.20 -24.76
N GLY A 508 -6.94 -22.49 -24.63
CA GLY A 508 -8.25 -23.04 -24.98
C GLY A 508 -8.63 -22.82 -26.44
N LEU A 509 -9.94 -22.80 -26.71
CA LEU A 509 -10.46 -22.52 -28.05
C LEU A 509 -10.07 -21.15 -28.59
N ASN A 510 -9.91 -20.15 -27.70
CA ASN A 510 -9.53 -18.80 -28.10
C ASN A 510 -8.13 -18.74 -28.75
N ALA A 511 -7.27 -19.72 -28.49
CA ALA A 511 -5.94 -19.81 -29.07
C ALA A 511 -5.88 -20.62 -30.37
N LEU A 512 -6.94 -21.37 -30.70
CA LEU A 512 -7.01 -22.08 -31.96
C LEU A 512 -7.23 -21.09 -33.10
N ARG A 513 -6.46 -21.25 -34.17
CA ARG A 513 -6.73 -20.51 -35.40
C ARG A 513 -7.96 -21.16 -36.05
N TYR A 514 -9.09 -20.46 -36.05
CA TYR A 514 -10.17 -20.81 -36.97
C TYR A 514 -9.63 -20.63 -38.40
N SER A 515 -9.21 -21.73 -39.03
CA SER A 515 -9.19 -21.79 -40.48
C SER A 515 -10.63 -21.61 -40.91
N ALA A 516 -10.99 -20.38 -41.30
CA ALA A 516 -12.26 -20.11 -41.94
C ALA A 516 -12.34 -21.03 -43.17
N VAL A 517 -13.09 -22.11 -43.04
CA VAL A 517 -13.43 -22.98 -44.16
C VAL A 517 -14.33 -22.12 -45.05
N CYS A 518 -13.74 -21.61 -46.13
CA CYS A 518 -14.50 -21.37 -47.34
C CYS A 518 -15.14 -22.70 -47.74
N ALA A 519 -16.46 -22.79 -47.59
CA ALA A 519 -17.31 -23.71 -48.33
C ALA A 519 -18.51 -22.92 -48.84
#